data_AF-A0A1M6U2F3-F1
#
_entry.id   AF-A0A1M6U2F3-F1
#
_cell.length_a   1.000
_cell.length_b   1.000
_cell.length_c   1.000
_cell.angle_alpha   90.00
_cell.angle_beta   90.00
_cell.angle_gamma   90.00
#
_symmetry.space_group_name_H-M   'P 1'
#
loop_
_entity.id
_entity.type
_entity.pdbx_description
1 polymer ?
#
loop_
_entity_poly.entity_id
_entity_poly.type
_entity_poly.pdbx_seq_one_letter_code
_entity_poly.pdbx_strand_id
1 'polypeptide(L)'
;MSSFRNYNNSNNSNWNSNRGNGYNRSNSSGGYGQKKKRSGAKFTRYVNGKGDQMYLTTGWKVTKNGLISIKCTTTKDSKESDKGWFGSVACTFVNVQTGETNFHWGTMEAKTGKVVIDRMAMVINPRAKNGGYAGTFIKK
;
A
#
# COMPACT_ATOMS: atom_id res chain seq x y z
N MET A 1 2.72 -66.80 16.83
CA MET A 1 3.66 -66.67 15.68
C MET A 1 2.82 -66.48 14.44
N SER A 2 2.86 -65.28 13.86
CA SER A 2 1.97 -64.81 12.79
C SER A 2 2.39 -65.33 11.41
N SER A 3 1.43 -65.94 10.73
CA SER A 3 1.48 -66.49 9.37
C SER A 3 1.32 -65.41 8.29
N PHE A 4 1.85 -65.71 7.11
CA PHE A 4 1.95 -64.84 5.94
C PHE A 4 0.68 -64.74 5.08
N ARG A 5 0.54 -63.54 4.48
CA ARG A 5 0.07 -63.16 3.12
C ARG A 5 -1.29 -63.68 2.57
N ASN A 6 -2.20 -62.71 2.48
CA ASN A 6 -2.75 -62.11 1.24
C ASN A 6 -3.46 -63.02 0.22
N TYR A 7 -4.78 -62.89 0.08
CA TYR A 7 -5.48 -63.03 -1.20
C TYR A 7 -6.72 -62.13 -1.31
N ASN A 8 -6.82 -61.53 -2.48
CA ASN A 8 -7.86 -60.66 -3.03
C ASN A 8 -9.30 -61.08 -2.72
N ASN A 9 -10.18 -60.08 -2.55
CA ASN A 9 -11.52 -60.19 -3.13
C ASN A 9 -11.83 -58.94 -3.98
N SER A 10 -11.92 -59.21 -5.27
CA SER A 10 -12.36 -58.32 -6.35
C SER A 10 -13.85 -58.07 -6.22
N ASN A 11 -14.31 -56.83 -6.41
CA ASN A 11 -15.55 -56.64 -7.18
C ASN A 11 -15.70 -55.22 -7.74
N ASN A 12 -15.97 -55.23 -9.03
CA ASN A 12 -16.67 -54.22 -9.82
C ASN A 12 -15.86 -53.14 -10.54
N SER A 13 -15.26 -53.60 -11.63
CA SER A 13 -15.37 -53.00 -12.97
C SER A 13 -16.46 -51.93 -13.15
N ASN A 14 -16.09 -50.71 -13.54
CA ASN A 14 -16.47 -50.22 -14.87
C ASN A 14 -15.70 -48.97 -15.31
N TRP A 15 -14.87 -49.14 -16.35
CA TRP A 15 -14.69 -48.28 -17.52
C TRP A 15 -14.94 -46.77 -17.35
N ASN A 16 -13.89 -45.95 -17.43
CA ASN A 16 -13.55 -45.26 -18.68
C ASN A 16 -12.27 -44.43 -18.49
N SER A 17 -11.30 -44.71 -19.35
CA SER A 17 -10.09 -43.93 -19.58
C SER A 17 -10.41 -42.51 -20.05
N ASN A 18 -9.91 -41.49 -19.34
CA ASN A 18 -9.35 -40.35 -20.06
C ASN A 18 -8.26 -39.62 -19.28
N ARG A 19 -7.24 -39.27 -20.06
CA ARG A 19 -5.95 -38.68 -19.69
C ARG A 19 -6.14 -37.29 -19.08
N GLY A 20 -5.37 -36.93 -18.05
CA GLY A 20 -5.34 -35.53 -17.64
C GLY A 20 -4.62 -35.23 -16.33
N ASN A 21 -3.30 -35.06 -16.43
CA ASN A 21 -2.51 -34.01 -15.79
C ASN A 21 -2.89 -33.51 -14.39
N GLY A 22 -1.95 -33.73 -13.45
CA GLY A 22 -1.42 -32.65 -12.62
C GLY A 22 -2.39 -32.02 -11.63
N TYR A 23 -2.50 -32.64 -10.45
CA TYR A 23 -3.03 -31.97 -9.26
C TYR A 23 -2.08 -30.84 -8.84
N ASN A 24 -2.28 -29.70 -9.48
CA ASN A 24 -1.69 -28.43 -9.16
C ASN A 24 -2.21 -28.03 -7.77
N ARG A 25 -1.36 -28.19 -6.75
CA ARG A 25 -1.56 -27.66 -5.39
C ARG A 25 -1.54 -26.13 -5.46
N SER A 26 -2.64 -25.54 -5.91
CA SER A 26 -2.89 -24.12 -5.69
C SER A 26 -3.41 -23.97 -4.27
N ASN A 27 -2.55 -23.39 -3.43
CA ASN A 27 -2.82 -22.95 -2.07
C ASN A 27 -3.94 -21.90 -2.10
N SER A 28 -5.19 -22.37 -2.16
CA SER A 28 -6.40 -21.57 -2.06
C SER A 28 -6.81 -21.51 -0.60
N SER A 29 -6.24 -20.54 0.12
CA SER A 29 -6.61 -20.23 1.49
C SER A 29 -7.46 -18.95 1.52
N GLY A 30 -8.77 -19.12 1.77
CA GLY A 30 -9.75 -18.13 2.25
C GLY A 30 -10.08 -16.95 1.31
N GLY A 31 -11.25 -16.84 0.68
CA GLY A 31 -12.56 -16.73 1.33
C GLY A 31 -13.02 -15.25 1.30
N TYR A 32 -13.89 -14.89 0.35
CA TYR A 32 -14.41 -13.53 0.04
C TYR A 32 -13.36 -12.54 -0.51
N GLY A 33 -13.52 -12.14 -1.78
CA GLY A 33 -12.59 -11.28 -2.51
C GLY A 33 -12.38 -9.90 -1.87
N GLN A 34 -11.43 -9.81 -0.94
CA GLN A 34 -11.03 -8.54 -0.34
C GLN A 34 -10.48 -7.63 -1.44
N LYS A 35 -11.14 -6.48 -1.65
CA LYS A 35 -10.71 -5.46 -2.59
C LYS A 35 -9.27 -5.06 -2.26
N LYS A 36 -8.32 -5.42 -3.13
CA LYS A 36 -6.90 -5.12 -2.94
C LYS A 36 -6.70 -3.62 -2.75
N LYS A 37 -5.94 -3.25 -1.71
CA LYS A 37 -5.61 -1.86 -1.41
C LYS A 37 -4.83 -1.24 -2.57
N ARG A 38 -5.23 -0.03 -2.97
CA ARG A 38 -4.63 0.70 -4.10
C ARG A 38 -3.83 1.92 -3.68
N SER A 39 -3.78 2.24 -2.39
CA SER A 39 -3.01 3.35 -1.86
C SER A 39 -2.76 3.18 -0.38
N GLY A 40 -1.68 3.73 0.16
CA GLY A 40 -1.38 3.76 1.59
C GLY A 40 -0.61 5.02 1.97
N ALA A 41 -0.52 5.29 3.27
CA ALA A 41 0.27 6.39 3.81
C ALA A 41 0.74 6.10 5.23
N LYS A 42 1.89 6.67 5.61
CA LYS A 42 2.49 6.58 6.94
C LYS A 42 3.05 7.94 7.35
N PHE A 43 2.99 8.21 8.65
CA PHE A 43 3.56 9.41 9.26
C PHE A 43 4.70 9.02 10.19
N THR A 44 5.80 9.77 10.10
CA THR A 44 6.99 9.61 10.92
C THR A 44 7.47 10.98 11.37
N ARG A 45 7.86 11.09 12.63
CA ARG A 45 8.60 12.23 13.17
C ARG A 45 10.04 11.79 13.38
N TYR A 46 10.99 12.64 13.04
CA TYR A 46 12.41 12.33 13.21
C TYR A 46 13.18 13.61 13.50
N VAL A 47 14.37 13.46 14.08
CA VAL A 47 15.30 14.58 14.27
C VAL A 47 16.32 14.52 13.14
N ASN A 48 16.55 15.64 12.46
CA ASN A 48 17.56 15.71 11.41
C ASN A 48 18.98 15.74 12.01
N GLY A 49 20.02 15.64 11.18
CA GLY A 49 21.42 15.72 11.65
C GLY A 49 21.83 17.08 12.24
N LYS A 50 20.94 18.07 12.27
CA LYS A 50 21.13 19.40 12.86
C LYS A 50 20.37 19.59 14.18
N GLY A 51 19.64 18.57 14.63
CA GLY A 51 18.84 18.63 15.85
C GLY A 51 17.41 19.13 15.66
N ASP A 52 16.99 19.50 14.44
CA ASP A 52 15.63 19.98 14.20
C ASP A 52 14.64 18.82 14.13
N GLN A 53 13.48 18.97 14.79
CA GLN A 53 12.37 18.05 14.64
C GLN A 53 11.71 18.24 13.26
N MET A 54 11.71 17.16 12.49
CA MET A 54 11.17 17.10 11.14
C MET A 54 9.97 16.14 11.09
N TYR A 55 9.08 16.42 10.15
CA TYR A 55 7.86 15.66 9.94
C TYR A 55 7.86 15.11 8.52
N LEU A 56 7.71 13.78 8.42
CA LEU A 56 7.69 13.05 7.17
C LEU A 56 6.39 12.27 7.04
N THR A 57 5.65 12.58 5.97
CA THR A 57 4.53 11.76 5.53
C THR A 57 4.92 11.05 4.24
N THR A 58 4.95 9.73 4.26
CA THR A 58 5.14 8.91 3.06
C THR A 58 3.82 8.34 2.60
N GLY A 59 3.68 8.16 1.29
CA GLY A 59 2.49 7.58 0.68
C GLY A 59 2.82 6.77 -0.56
N TRP A 60 1.86 5.97 -0.99
CA TRP A 60 1.93 5.27 -2.26
C TRP A 60 0.53 5.13 -2.86
N LYS A 61 0.44 5.07 -4.19
CA LYS A 61 -0.80 4.75 -4.90
C LYS A 61 -0.54 4.04 -6.22
N VAL A 62 -1.44 3.11 -6.56
CA VAL A 62 -1.42 2.38 -7.83
C VAL A 62 -2.34 3.10 -8.82
N THR A 63 -1.74 3.64 -9.87
CA THR A 63 -2.42 4.26 -11.01
C THR A 63 -2.50 3.29 -12.19
N LYS A 64 -3.08 3.72 -13.32
CA LYS A 64 -2.99 2.96 -14.58
C LYS A 64 -1.55 2.88 -15.11
N ASN A 65 -0.73 3.90 -14.81
CA ASN A 65 0.62 4.07 -15.33
C ASN A 65 1.71 3.56 -14.37
N GLY A 66 1.31 2.80 -13.34
CA GLY A 66 2.23 2.25 -12.36
C GLY A 66 2.02 2.74 -10.92
N LEU A 67 3.01 2.42 -10.08
CA LEU A 67 3.07 2.73 -8.67
C LEU A 67 3.71 4.10 -8.48
N ILE A 68 3.00 5.01 -7.84
CA ILE A 68 3.54 6.31 -7.44
C ILE A 68 3.92 6.23 -5.97
N SER A 69 5.18 6.54 -5.68
CA SER A 69 5.71 6.76 -4.34
C SER A 69 5.68 8.24 -4.02
N ILE A 70 5.35 8.60 -2.78
CA ILE A 70 5.12 9.99 -2.36
C ILE A 70 5.91 10.23 -1.07
N LYS A 71 6.65 11.32 -1.01
CA LYS A 71 7.33 11.78 0.20
C LYS A 71 7.03 13.26 0.40
N CYS A 72 6.43 13.59 1.53
CA CYS A 72 6.15 14.96 1.93
C CYS A 72 6.89 15.25 3.24
N THR A 73 7.83 16.18 3.20
CA THR A 73 8.64 16.56 4.36
C THR A 73 8.46 18.04 4.68
N THR A 74 8.43 18.36 5.97
CA THR A 74 8.64 19.75 6.39
C THR A 74 10.01 20.22 5.92
N THR A 75 10.13 21.51 5.66
CA THR A 75 11.40 22.18 5.37
C THR A 75 11.77 23.07 6.55
N LYS A 76 12.91 23.76 6.48
CA LYS A 76 13.27 24.78 7.48
C LYS A 76 12.27 25.94 7.54
N ASP A 77 11.56 26.18 6.44
CA ASP A 77 10.58 27.25 6.32
C ASP A 77 9.16 26.80 6.74
N SER A 78 8.98 25.50 7.03
CA SER A 78 7.72 24.96 7.53
C SER A 78 7.50 25.36 8.99
N LYS A 79 6.88 26.51 9.21
CA LYS A 79 6.42 26.93 10.54
C LYS A 79 5.05 26.33 10.83
N GLU A 80 4.88 25.80 12.04
CA GLU A 80 3.57 25.39 12.53
C GLU A 80 2.74 26.64 12.79
N SER A 81 1.54 26.70 12.22
CA SER A 81 0.55 27.72 12.57
C SER A 81 -0.15 27.38 13.89
N ASP A 82 -0.81 28.36 14.50
CA ASP A 82 -1.60 28.17 15.73
C ASP A 82 -2.69 27.10 15.59
N LYS A 83 -3.10 26.80 14.35
CA LYS A 83 -4.08 25.75 14.03
C LYS A 83 -3.45 24.35 13.94
N GLY A 84 -2.15 24.21 14.17
CA GLY A 84 -1.42 22.94 14.12
C GLY A 84 -1.11 22.45 12.70
N TRP A 85 -0.99 23.38 11.74
CA TRP A 85 -0.67 23.07 10.35
C TRP A 85 0.65 23.71 9.92
N PHE A 86 1.51 22.92 9.30
CA PHE A 86 2.71 23.35 8.60
C PHE A 86 2.36 23.83 7.19
N GLY A 87 2.82 25.03 6.85
CA GLY A 87 2.94 25.48 5.46
C GLY A 87 4.24 24.98 4.81
N SER A 88 4.39 25.27 3.51
CA SER A 88 5.64 25.05 2.77
C SER A 88 6.20 23.64 2.88
N VAL A 89 5.34 22.63 2.77
CA VAL A 89 5.74 21.22 2.84
C VAL A 89 6.16 20.75 1.45
N ALA A 90 7.39 20.28 1.35
CA ALA A 90 7.99 19.78 0.12
C ALA A 90 7.48 18.37 -0.18
N CYS A 91 6.71 18.20 -1.26
CA CYS A 91 6.15 16.92 -1.67
C CYS A 91 6.72 16.44 -3.01
N THR A 92 7.42 15.31 -2.98
CA THR A 92 7.97 14.64 -4.17
C THR A 92 7.15 13.40 -4.49
N PHE A 93 6.80 13.27 -5.76
CA PHE A 93 6.14 12.13 -6.36
C PHE A 93 7.12 11.43 -7.28
N VAL A 94 7.24 10.11 -7.16
CA VAL A 94 8.11 9.30 -8.01
C VAL A 94 7.29 8.20 -8.62
N ASN A 95 7.24 8.12 -9.96
CA ASN A 95 6.78 6.91 -10.63
C ASN A 95 7.88 5.85 -10.47
N VAL A 96 7.58 4.78 -9.73
CA VAL A 96 8.59 3.76 -9.38
C VAL A 96 9.06 2.98 -10.61
N GLN A 97 8.23 2.87 -11.65
CA GLN A 97 8.57 2.17 -12.87
C GLN A 97 9.45 3.01 -13.80
N THR A 98 9.10 4.28 -14.00
CA THR A 98 9.80 5.15 -14.96
C THR A 98 10.90 5.99 -14.34
N GLY A 99 10.91 6.15 -13.02
CA GLY A 99 11.81 7.05 -12.30
C GLY A 99 11.42 8.53 -12.39
N GLU A 100 10.36 8.87 -13.12
CA GLU A 100 9.92 10.25 -13.30
C GLU A 100 9.54 10.88 -11.95
N THR A 101 10.09 12.07 -11.69
CA THR A 101 9.89 12.80 -10.44
C THR A 101 9.13 14.09 -10.65
N ASN A 102 8.07 14.32 -9.87
CA ASN A 102 7.31 15.56 -9.86
C ASN A 102 7.33 16.18 -8.46
N PHE A 103 7.42 17.51 -8.40
CA PHE A 103 7.53 18.25 -7.15
C PHE A 103 6.40 19.24 -7.00
N HIS A 104 5.81 19.27 -5.80
CA HIS A 104 4.73 20.18 -5.44
C HIS A 104 4.87 20.65 -4.00
N TRP A 105 4.35 21.84 -3.73
CA TRP A 105 4.17 22.35 -2.38
C TRP A 105 2.80 21.95 -1.83
N GLY A 106 2.77 21.63 -0.54
CA GLY A 106 1.53 21.33 0.19
C GLY A 106 1.53 21.89 1.61
N THR A 107 0.49 21.52 2.35
CA THR A 107 0.32 21.81 3.78
C THR A 107 0.18 20.50 4.56
N MET A 108 0.70 20.44 5.78
CA MET A 108 0.66 19.22 6.62
C MET A 108 0.11 19.51 8.01
N GLU A 109 -0.84 18.71 8.47
CA GLU A 109 -1.31 18.73 9.87
C GLU A 109 -0.27 18.06 10.78
N ALA A 110 0.26 18.80 11.76
CA ALA A 110 1.38 18.38 12.61
C ALA A 110 1.09 17.14 13.45
N LYS A 111 -0.16 16.99 13.91
CA LYS A 111 -0.58 15.87 14.76
C LYS A 111 -0.72 14.56 13.99
N THR A 112 -1.33 14.62 12.81
CA THR A 112 -1.76 13.42 12.08
C THR A 112 -0.85 13.05 10.91
N GLY A 113 -0.06 14.01 10.43
CA GLY A 113 0.69 13.90 9.19
C GLY A 113 -0.19 14.00 7.95
N LYS A 114 -1.45 14.43 8.07
CA LYS A 114 -2.33 14.62 6.91
C LYS A 114 -1.76 15.73 6.03
N VAL A 115 -1.53 15.43 4.75
CA VAL A 115 -1.02 16.40 3.77
C VAL A 115 -2.09 16.71 2.74
N VAL A 116 -2.23 17.98 2.41
CA VAL A 116 -3.08 18.46 1.31
C VAL A 116 -2.21 19.19 0.28
N ILE A 117 -2.41 18.87 -1.00
CA ILE A 117 -1.72 19.48 -2.14
C ILE A 117 -2.81 20.00 -3.08
N ASP A 118 -3.19 21.26 -2.87
CA ASP A 118 -4.37 21.87 -3.51
C ASP A 118 -4.26 21.89 -5.03
N ARG A 119 -3.07 22.21 -5.57
CA ARG A 119 -2.84 22.27 -7.02
C ARG A 119 -3.06 20.94 -7.76
N MET A 120 -2.96 19.82 -7.05
CA MET A 120 -3.22 18.48 -7.60
C MET A 120 -4.57 17.90 -7.16
N ALA A 121 -5.32 18.68 -6.37
CA ALA A 121 -6.47 18.21 -5.62
C ALA A 121 -6.23 16.86 -4.93
N MET A 122 -5.08 16.75 -4.25
CA MET A 122 -4.60 15.50 -3.68
C MET A 122 -4.48 15.58 -2.16
N VAL A 123 -4.82 14.47 -1.50
CA VAL A 123 -4.69 14.28 -0.05
C VAL A 123 -3.90 13.02 0.25
N ILE A 124 -3.01 13.11 1.24
CA ILE A 124 -2.30 11.98 1.83
C ILE A 124 -2.67 11.93 3.30
N ASN A 125 -3.40 10.91 3.73
CA ASN A 125 -3.92 10.78 5.08
C ASN A 125 -3.44 9.47 5.73
N PRO A 126 -2.37 9.50 6.56
CA PRO A 126 -1.87 8.34 7.29
C PRO A 126 -2.86 7.71 8.26
N ARG A 127 -3.85 8.49 8.74
CA ARG A 127 -4.85 8.07 9.73
C ARG A 127 -6.16 7.58 9.10
N ALA A 128 -6.21 7.40 7.77
CA ALA A 128 -7.37 6.79 7.14
C ALA A 128 -7.56 5.34 7.63
N LYS A 129 -8.82 4.94 7.88
CA LYS A 129 -9.21 3.66 8.53
C LYS A 129 -8.63 2.40 7.84
N ASN A 130 -8.26 2.48 6.58
CA ASN A 130 -7.72 1.40 5.76
C ASN A 130 -6.18 1.32 5.74
N GLY A 131 -5.51 1.78 6.80
CA GLY A 131 -4.04 1.82 6.91
C GLY A 131 -3.42 2.95 6.09
N GLY A 132 -4.09 4.09 6.06
CA GLY A 132 -3.66 5.28 5.31
C GLY A 132 -4.17 5.32 3.86
N TYR A 133 -4.28 6.53 3.34
CA TYR A 133 -4.81 6.83 2.02
C TYR A 133 -3.93 7.85 1.30
N ALA A 134 -3.79 7.70 -0.02
CA ALA A 134 -3.18 8.70 -0.89
C ALA A 134 -3.96 8.76 -2.21
N GLY A 135 -4.60 9.89 -2.50
CA GLY A 135 -5.45 10.03 -3.69
C GLY A 135 -6.11 11.38 -3.80
N THR A 136 -6.97 11.56 -4.81
CA THR A 136 -7.67 12.82 -5.02
C THR A 136 -8.89 12.93 -4.11
N PHE A 137 -9.20 14.15 -3.65
CA PHE A 137 -10.42 14.44 -2.92
C PHE A 137 -11.57 14.93 -3.81
N ILE A 138 -11.34 15.04 -5.14
CA ILE A 138 -12.40 15.34 -6.10
C ILE A 138 -13.27 14.10 -6.27
N LYS A 139 -14.59 14.27 -6.09
CA LYS A 139 -15.57 13.27 -6.53
C LYS A 139 -15.71 13.38 -8.05
N LYS A 140 -15.52 12.26 -8.74
CA LYS A 140 -15.80 12.14 -10.17
C LYS A 140 -17.25 11.75 -10.37
#